data_AF-A0A8C7WTC8-F1
#
_entry.id   AF-A0A8C7WTC8-F1
#
_cell.length_a   1.000
_cell.length_b   1.000
_cell.length_c   1.000
_cell.angle_alpha   90.00
_cell.angle_beta   90.00
_cell.angle_gamma   90.00
#
_symmetry.space_group_name_H-M   'P 1'
#
loop_
_entity.id
_entity.type
_entity.pdbx_description
1 polymer ?
#
loop_
_entity_poly.entity_id
_entity_poly.type
_entity_poly.pdbx_seq_one_letter_code
_entity_poly.pdbx_strand_id
1 'polypeptide(L)'
;MDFVTGLPNSRGKTVILTLIDRFSKLVLAIPLRKLPSAKELAVLVSQHLFRLHGLPQNITSDRGPQFVAAFWREFCCLLGIKVSLSSGFHPQTNGQVERYNQDLETTLRALCSKNPRTWSSQLPWAEYSHNSLINTSGYSPFQAAYGYQPPLFPHQEQLAASSGPAAFLRRCRRTWSREGPESCNPATSVPTPSPRSSILWLWSWNCLAP
;
A
#
# COMPACT_ATOMS: atom_id res chain seq x y z
N MET A 1 -6.02 -10.49 -5.41
CA MET A 1 -4.78 -10.06 -6.07
C MET A 1 -5.01 -10.25 -7.55
N ASP A 2 -4.60 -9.29 -8.36
CA ASP A 2 -4.77 -9.36 -9.81
C ASP A 2 -3.67 -8.54 -10.51
N PHE A 3 -3.55 -8.70 -11.82
CA PHE A 3 -2.63 -7.95 -12.66
C PHE A 3 -3.38 -7.13 -13.72
N VAL A 4 -3.15 -5.82 -13.74
CA VAL A 4 -3.50 -4.99 -14.88
C VAL A 4 -2.34 -5.04 -15.87
N THR A 5 -2.60 -5.50 -17.09
CA THR A 5 -1.59 -5.69 -18.14
C THR A 5 -1.95 -4.87 -19.39
N GLY A 6 -1.07 -4.84 -20.40
CA GLY A 6 -1.32 -4.11 -21.65
C GLY A 6 -1.24 -2.59 -21.51
N LEU A 7 -0.67 -2.07 -20.42
CA LEU A 7 -0.50 -0.64 -20.22
C LEU A 7 0.62 -0.08 -21.11
N PRO A 8 0.51 1.16 -21.60
CA PRO A 8 1.58 1.80 -22.36
C PRO A 8 2.86 1.88 -21.51
N ASN A 9 4.03 1.74 -22.13
CA ASN A 9 5.29 1.79 -21.38
C ASN A 9 5.45 3.16 -20.69
N SER A 10 5.53 3.13 -19.36
CA SER A 10 5.77 4.29 -18.51
C SER A 10 7.03 4.09 -17.68
N ARG A 11 8.12 4.77 -18.06
CA ARG A 11 9.44 4.65 -17.39
C ARG A 11 9.88 3.17 -17.22
N GLY A 12 9.64 2.35 -18.26
CA GLY A 12 9.98 0.93 -18.26
C GLY A 12 8.96 0.03 -17.56
N LYS A 13 7.81 0.55 -17.11
CA LYS A 13 6.73 -0.22 -16.46
C LYS A 13 5.56 -0.42 -17.42
N THR A 14 4.98 -1.61 -17.43
CA THR A 14 3.89 -2.03 -18.34
C THR A 14 2.77 -2.82 -17.64
N VAL A 15 2.96 -3.16 -16.36
CA VAL A 15 2.03 -3.98 -15.57
C VAL A 15 1.82 -3.33 -14.22
N ILE A 16 0.64 -3.51 -13.62
CA ILE A 16 0.37 -3.16 -12.23
C ILE A 16 -0.09 -4.42 -11.50
N LEU A 17 0.52 -4.73 -10.36
CA LEU A 17 0.00 -5.71 -9.42
C LEU A 17 -0.94 -4.99 -8.45
N THR A 18 -2.20 -5.41 -8.40
CA THR A 18 -3.20 -4.85 -7.49
C THR A 18 -3.52 -5.83 -6.36
N LEU A 19 -3.40 -5.33 -5.14
CA LEU A 19 -3.68 -6.06 -3.90
C LEU A 19 -4.77 -5.31 -3.15
N ILE A 20 -5.82 -5.99 -2.76
CA ILE A 20 -6.93 -5.37 -2.03
C ILE A 20 -7.21 -6.17 -0.78
N ASP A 21 -7.28 -5.50 0.36
CA ASP A 21 -7.84 -6.07 1.57
C ASP A 21 -9.37 -6.10 1.47
N ARG A 22 -9.97 -7.29 1.62
CA ARG A 22 -11.42 -7.45 1.48
C ARG A 22 -12.20 -6.83 2.63
N PHE A 23 -11.59 -6.62 3.79
CA PHE A 23 -12.25 -6.01 4.93
C PHE A 23 -12.27 -4.49 4.79
N SER A 24 -11.10 -3.86 4.89
CA SER A 24 -10.96 -2.40 4.85
C SER A 24 -11.18 -1.80 3.48
N LYS A 25 -11.08 -2.60 2.40
CA LYS A 25 -10.99 -2.15 1.01
C LYS A 25 -9.70 -1.40 0.69
N LEU A 26 -8.70 -1.44 1.56
CA LEU A 26 -7.41 -0.80 1.31
C LEU A 26 -6.76 -1.44 0.10
N VAL A 27 -6.22 -0.62 -0.79
CA VAL A 27 -5.60 -1.06 -2.02
C VAL A 27 -4.12 -0.70 -2.06
N LEU A 28 -3.31 -1.61 -2.61
CA LEU A 28 -1.93 -1.38 -2.99
C LEU A 28 -1.80 -1.64 -4.49
N ALA A 29 -1.26 -0.67 -5.23
CA ALA A 29 -1.03 -0.73 -6.66
C ALA A 29 0.47 -0.61 -6.96
N ILE A 30 1.09 -1.73 -7.33
CA ILE A 30 2.55 -1.82 -7.47
C ILE A 30 2.90 -1.85 -8.96
N PRO A 31 3.63 -0.86 -9.50
CA PRO A 31 3.96 -0.81 -10.91
C PRO A 31 5.18 -1.70 -11.23
N LEU A 32 5.04 -2.58 -12.22
CA LEU A 32 6.00 -3.60 -12.61
C LEU A 32 6.46 -3.43 -14.07
N ARG A 33 7.69 -3.87 -14.36
CA ARG A 33 8.28 -3.83 -15.71
C ARG A 33 7.61 -4.81 -16.67
N LYS A 34 7.26 -5.99 -16.16
CA LYS A 34 6.61 -7.11 -16.85
C LYS A 34 5.84 -7.95 -15.83
N LEU A 35 5.08 -8.92 -16.29
CA LEU A 35 4.50 -9.94 -15.44
C LEU A 35 5.62 -10.71 -14.71
N PRO A 36 5.57 -10.81 -13.37
CA PRO A 36 6.58 -11.52 -12.61
C PRO A 36 6.43 -13.04 -12.77
N SER A 37 7.49 -13.77 -12.46
CA SER A 37 7.43 -15.19 -12.11
C SER A 37 6.81 -15.38 -10.71
N ALA A 38 6.42 -16.60 -10.36
CA ALA A 38 5.91 -16.91 -9.02
C ALA A 38 6.90 -16.56 -7.89
N LYS A 39 8.21 -16.72 -8.14
CA LYS A 39 9.27 -16.35 -7.19
C LYS A 39 9.39 -14.85 -7.02
N GLU A 40 9.37 -14.10 -8.12
CA GLU A 40 9.37 -12.63 -8.07
C GLU A 40 8.10 -12.10 -7.40
N LEU A 41 6.94 -12.73 -7.63
CA LEU A 41 5.69 -12.39 -6.96
C LEU A 41 5.81 -12.56 -5.44
N ALA A 42 6.39 -13.67 -4.95
CA ALA A 42 6.63 -13.88 -3.52
C ALA A 42 7.49 -12.78 -2.90
N VAL A 43 8.54 -12.33 -3.60
CA VAL A 43 9.36 -11.21 -3.14
C VAL A 43 8.56 -9.91 -3.11
N LEU A 44 7.82 -9.59 -4.18
CA LEU A 44 7.01 -8.37 -4.28
C LEU A 44 5.95 -8.30 -3.17
N VAL A 45 5.20 -9.36 -2.97
CA VAL A 45 4.16 -9.44 -1.93
C VAL A 45 4.79 -9.35 -0.54
N SER A 46 5.94 -9.97 -0.32
CA SER A 46 6.65 -9.86 0.97
C SER A 46 7.08 -8.42 1.27
N GLN A 47 7.63 -7.71 0.27
CA GLN A 47 8.14 -6.35 0.43
C GLN A 47 7.03 -5.30 0.59
N HIS A 48 5.93 -5.45 -0.15
CA HIS A 48 4.89 -4.43 -0.23
C HIS A 48 3.66 -4.72 0.63
N LEU A 49 3.33 -6.00 0.87
CA LEU A 49 2.19 -6.39 1.71
C LEU A 49 2.67 -6.87 3.08
N PHE A 50 3.43 -7.96 3.13
CA PHE A 50 3.71 -8.65 4.41
C PHE A 50 4.52 -7.79 5.38
N ARG A 51 5.52 -7.07 4.88
CA ARG A 51 6.34 -6.16 5.70
C ARG A 51 5.51 -5.05 6.35
N LEU A 52 4.47 -4.56 5.69
CA LEU A 52 3.72 -3.37 6.13
C LEU A 52 2.45 -3.73 6.90
N HIS A 53 1.82 -4.87 6.56
CA HIS A 53 0.49 -5.25 7.05
C HIS A 53 0.46 -6.61 7.74
N GLY A 54 1.57 -7.34 7.77
CA GLY A 54 1.62 -8.71 8.26
C GLY A 54 1.10 -9.73 7.24
N LEU A 55 1.06 -11.00 7.66
CA LEU A 55 0.62 -12.12 6.84
C LEU A 55 -0.92 -12.20 6.82
N PRO A 56 -1.57 -12.25 5.65
CA PRO A 56 -3.00 -12.46 5.57
C PRO A 56 -3.36 -13.92 5.89
N GLN A 57 -4.56 -14.15 6.43
CA GLN A 57 -5.06 -15.51 6.65
C GLN A 57 -5.36 -16.23 5.33
N ASN A 58 -5.77 -15.49 4.30
CA ASN A 58 -6.07 -16.03 3.00
C ASN A 58 -5.73 -15.05 1.87
N ILE A 59 -5.36 -15.61 0.71
CA ILE A 59 -5.11 -14.86 -0.51
C ILE A 59 -6.02 -15.42 -1.59
N THR A 60 -6.75 -14.52 -2.25
CA THR A 60 -7.58 -14.85 -3.39
C THR A 60 -7.05 -14.15 -4.64
N SER A 61 -6.90 -14.90 -5.73
CA SER A 61 -6.41 -14.41 -7.02
C SER A 61 -7.15 -15.10 -8.16
N ASP A 62 -6.96 -14.61 -9.38
CA ASP A 62 -7.37 -15.33 -10.58
C ASP A 62 -6.50 -16.59 -10.83
N ARG A 63 -6.72 -17.24 -11.98
CA ARG A 63 -5.98 -18.43 -12.41
C ARG A 63 -4.72 -18.09 -13.21
N GLY A 64 -4.15 -16.90 -13.03
CA GLY A 64 -2.89 -16.52 -13.65
C GLY A 64 -1.76 -17.52 -13.33
N PRO A 65 -0.82 -17.74 -14.26
CA PRO A 65 0.20 -18.78 -14.12
C PRO A 65 1.07 -18.61 -12.87
N GLN A 66 1.27 -17.37 -12.41
CA GLN A 66 2.00 -17.05 -11.18
C GLN A 66 1.31 -17.60 -9.93
N PHE A 67 -0.02 -17.53 -9.90
CA PHE A 67 -0.83 -17.92 -8.74
C PHE A 67 -1.13 -19.42 -8.70
N VAL A 68 -1.11 -20.08 -9.87
CA VAL A 68 -1.30 -21.53 -9.97
C VAL A 68 0.01 -22.29 -9.76
N ALA A 69 1.16 -21.64 -9.95
CA ALA A 69 2.47 -22.26 -9.80
C ALA A 69 2.66 -22.97 -8.46
N ALA A 70 3.24 -24.17 -8.49
CA ALA A 70 3.53 -24.97 -7.30
C ALA A 70 4.36 -24.18 -6.27
N PHE A 71 5.34 -23.39 -6.74
CA PHE A 71 6.14 -22.53 -5.89
C PHE A 71 5.29 -21.55 -5.06
N TRP A 72 4.30 -20.89 -5.68
CA TRP A 72 3.44 -19.93 -4.98
C TRP A 72 2.60 -20.62 -3.90
N ARG A 73 2.02 -21.78 -4.23
CA ARG A 73 1.26 -22.58 -3.28
C ARG A 73 2.11 -23.02 -2.09
N GLU A 74 3.31 -23.52 -2.35
CA GLU A 74 4.22 -23.99 -1.30
C GLU A 74 4.71 -22.83 -0.42
N PHE A 75 5.07 -21.70 -1.03
CA PHE A 75 5.44 -20.48 -0.31
C PHE A 75 4.33 -20.02 0.64
N CYS A 76 3.07 -20.00 0.18
CA CYS A 76 1.94 -19.67 1.04
C CYS A 76 1.68 -20.74 2.12
N CYS A 77 1.84 -22.03 1.79
CA CYS A 77 1.69 -23.14 2.73
C CYS A 77 2.66 -23.01 3.91
N LEU A 78 3.94 -22.75 3.64
CA LEU A 78 4.98 -22.55 4.65
C LEU A 78 4.70 -21.36 5.57
N LEU A 79 3.99 -20.35 5.06
CA LEU A 79 3.57 -19.17 5.82
C LEU A 79 2.21 -19.34 6.52
N GLY A 80 1.55 -20.51 6.38
CA GLY A 80 0.21 -20.76 6.92
C GLY A 80 -0.91 -19.99 6.22
N ILE A 81 -0.68 -19.50 5.00
CA ILE A 81 -1.64 -18.69 4.23
C ILE A 81 -2.49 -19.60 3.34
N LYS A 82 -3.82 -19.51 3.45
CA LYS A 82 -4.75 -20.24 2.58
C LYS A 82 -4.86 -19.55 1.22
N VAL A 83 -4.51 -20.24 0.13
CA VAL A 83 -4.67 -19.71 -1.23
C VAL A 83 -5.98 -20.21 -1.84
N SER A 84 -6.74 -19.30 -2.47
CA SER A 84 -7.97 -19.63 -3.19
C SER A 84 -7.94 -19.00 -4.58
N LEU A 85 -8.22 -19.79 -5.61
CA LEU A 85 -8.29 -19.30 -6.99
C LEU A 85 -9.76 -18.98 -7.32
N SER A 86 -10.04 -17.81 -7.86
CA SER A 86 -11.37 -17.48 -8.36
C SER A 86 -11.71 -18.36 -9.56
N SER A 87 -12.96 -18.80 -9.63
CA SER A 87 -13.50 -19.45 -10.82
C SER A 87 -14.09 -18.39 -11.73
N GLY A 88 -14.02 -18.60 -13.06
CA GLY A 88 -14.61 -17.67 -14.02
C GLY A 88 -16.14 -17.48 -13.88
N PHE A 89 -16.80 -18.31 -13.06
CA PHE A 89 -18.24 -18.28 -12.82
C PHE A 89 -18.63 -17.68 -11.46
N HIS A 90 -17.68 -17.21 -10.63
CA HIS A 90 -17.98 -16.63 -9.31
C HIS A 90 -17.48 -15.16 -9.21
N PRO A 91 -18.24 -14.20 -9.78
CA PRO A 91 -17.88 -12.78 -9.77
C PRO A 91 -17.72 -12.19 -8.36
N GLN A 92 -18.30 -12.80 -7.31
CA GLN A 92 -18.11 -12.35 -5.93
C GLN A 92 -16.70 -12.57 -5.37
N THR A 93 -15.95 -13.55 -5.90
CA THR A 93 -14.67 -13.97 -5.31
C THR A 93 -13.50 -13.04 -5.71
N ASN A 94 -13.50 -12.54 -6.94
CA ASN A 94 -12.48 -11.61 -7.45
C ASN A 94 -13.04 -10.25 -7.91
N GLY A 95 -14.36 -10.09 -7.97
CA GLY A 95 -15.01 -8.89 -8.51
C GLY A 95 -14.77 -7.60 -7.72
N GLN A 96 -14.16 -7.65 -6.53
CA GLN A 96 -13.69 -6.44 -5.86
C GLN A 96 -12.42 -5.89 -6.51
N VAL A 97 -11.47 -6.78 -6.84
CA VAL A 97 -10.23 -6.38 -7.50
C VAL A 97 -10.50 -5.97 -8.94
N GLU A 98 -11.40 -6.69 -9.63
CA GLU A 98 -11.80 -6.33 -11.00
C GLU A 98 -12.46 -4.95 -11.06
N ARG A 99 -13.40 -4.66 -10.14
CA ARG A 99 -14.03 -3.32 -10.06
C ARG A 99 -13.01 -2.23 -9.78
N TYR A 100 -12.12 -2.45 -8.82
CA TYR A 100 -11.05 -1.49 -8.57
C TYR A 100 -10.13 -1.30 -9.78
N ASN A 101 -9.78 -2.37 -10.49
CA ASN A 101 -8.94 -2.27 -11.68
C ASN A 101 -9.61 -1.40 -12.77
N GLN A 102 -10.92 -1.52 -12.97
CA GLN A 102 -11.70 -0.67 -13.88
C GLN A 102 -11.69 0.81 -13.45
N ASP A 103 -11.90 1.07 -12.15
CA ASP A 103 -11.84 2.42 -11.58
C ASP A 103 -10.44 3.02 -11.70
N LEU A 104 -9.40 2.21 -11.46
CA LEU A 104 -8.00 2.59 -11.57
C LEU A 104 -7.64 2.95 -13.01
N GLU A 105 -8.03 2.14 -13.99
CA GLU A 105 -7.80 2.44 -15.42
C GLU A 105 -8.47 3.74 -15.83
N THR A 106 -9.72 3.96 -15.40
CA THR A 106 -10.46 5.19 -15.67
C THR A 106 -9.77 6.41 -15.05
N THR A 107 -9.33 6.29 -13.80
CA THR A 107 -8.59 7.33 -13.08
C THR A 107 -7.27 7.65 -13.78
N LEU A 108 -6.49 6.63 -14.15
CA LEU A 108 -5.22 6.81 -14.86
C LEU A 108 -5.42 7.42 -16.25
N ARG A 109 -6.49 7.04 -16.97
CA ARG A 109 -6.83 7.63 -18.28
C ARG A 109 -7.13 9.13 -18.15
N ALA A 110 -7.83 9.55 -17.10
CA ALA A 110 -8.08 10.96 -16.83
C ALA A 110 -6.78 11.71 -16.47
N LEU A 111 -6.01 11.20 -15.50
CA LEU A 111 -4.78 11.83 -15.01
C LEU A 111 -3.67 11.89 -16.08
N CYS A 112 -3.62 10.91 -16.98
CA CYS A 112 -2.59 10.80 -18.01
C CYS A 112 -3.11 11.11 -19.41
N SER A 113 -4.27 11.76 -19.53
CA SER A 113 -4.91 12.11 -20.81
C SER A 113 -3.96 12.82 -21.78
N LYS A 114 -3.11 13.72 -21.28
CA LYS A 114 -2.09 14.43 -22.08
C LYS A 114 -0.88 13.56 -22.47
N ASN A 115 -0.49 12.62 -21.60
CA ASN A 115 0.65 11.74 -21.85
C ASN A 115 0.46 10.38 -21.14
N PRO A 116 -0.02 9.35 -21.84
CA PRO A 116 -0.23 8.03 -21.25
C PRO A 116 1.05 7.40 -20.68
N ARG A 117 2.25 7.81 -21.13
CA ARG A 117 3.53 7.27 -20.66
C ARG A 117 3.94 7.78 -19.27
N THR A 118 3.12 8.61 -18.59
CA THR A 118 3.39 9.08 -17.22
C THR A 118 2.58 8.38 -16.13
N TRP A 119 1.77 7.37 -16.48
CA TRP A 119 0.89 6.70 -15.50
C TRP A 119 1.64 6.16 -14.28
N SER A 120 2.86 5.64 -14.44
CA SER A 120 3.59 5.05 -13.31
C SER A 120 3.98 6.06 -12.23
N SER A 121 4.12 7.35 -12.59
CA SER A 121 4.34 8.43 -11.62
C SER A 121 3.04 8.93 -10.98
N GLN A 122 1.90 8.69 -11.62
CA GLN A 122 0.57 9.07 -11.09
C GLN A 122 -0.04 7.98 -10.21
N LEU A 123 0.43 6.74 -10.34
CA LEU A 123 -0.12 5.59 -9.62
C LEU A 123 -0.17 5.77 -8.10
N PRO A 124 0.87 6.30 -7.41
CA PRO A 124 0.79 6.53 -5.96
C PRO A 124 -0.33 7.52 -5.57
N TRP A 125 -0.60 8.51 -6.42
CA TRP A 125 -1.66 9.49 -6.18
C TRP A 125 -3.04 8.88 -6.40
N ALA A 126 -3.19 8.04 -7.43
CA ALA A 126 -4.42 7.29 -7.67
C ALA A 126 -4.71 6.35 -6.49
N GLU A 127 -3.73 5.58 -6.02
CA GLU A 127 -3.84 4.73 -4.84
C GLU A 127 -4.21 5.53 -3.59
N TYR A 128 -3.49 6.62 -3.31
CA TYR A 128 -3.75 7.46 -2.15
C TYR A 128 -5.17 8.06 -2.17
N SER A 129 -5.62 8.53 -3.33
CA SER A 129 -6.97 9.07 -3.49
C SER A 129 -8.03 8.01 -3.19
N HIS A 130 -7.90 6.81 -3.74
CA HIS A 130 -8.83 5.71 -3.47
C HIS A 130 -8.85 5.36 -1.98
N ASN A 131 -7.68 5.21 -1.36
CA ASN A 131 -7.58 4.81 0.04
C ASN A 131 -8.06 5.89 1.01
N SER A 132 -8.06 7.16 0.61
CA SER A 132 -8.44 8.26 1.49
C SER A 132 -9.89 8.71 1.35
N LEU A 133 -10.58 8.32 0.27
CA LEU A 133 -11.98 8.68 0.06
C LEU A 133 -12.93 7.79 0.88
N ILE A 134 -13.93 8.42 1.50
CA ILE A 134 -14.97 7.70 2.26
C ILE A 134 -15.81 6.88 1.28
N ASN A 135 -15.98 5.60 1.59
CA ASN A 135 -16.82 4.69 0.82
C ASN A 135 -18.19 4.51 1.50
N THR A 136 -19.03 3.62 0.97
CA THR A 136 -20.40 3.36 1.49
C THR A 136 -20.45 2.88 2.94
N SER A 137 -19.33 2.42 3.52
CA SER A 137 -19.24 2.05 4.94
C SER A 137 -19.17 3.24 5.90
N GLY A 138 -19.04 4.48 5.37
CA GLY A 138 -18.87 5.69 6.17
C GLY A 138 -17.42 5.96 6.60
N TYR A 139 -16.49 5.03 6.31
CA TYR A 139 -15.06 5.18 6.55
C TYR A 139 -14.29 5.13 5.23
N SER A 140 -13.12 5.79 5.19
CA SER A 140 -12.17 5.56 4.10
C SER A 140 -11.47 4.21 4.28
N PRO A 141 -10.99 3.58 3.20
CA PRO A 141 -10.20 2.35 3.32
C PRO A 141 -8.98 2.49 4.24
N PHE A 142 -8.31 3.64 4.20
CA PHE A 142 -7.19 3.95 5.08
C PHE A 142 -7.63 4.01 6.55
N GLN A 143 -8.75 4.69 6.84
CA GLN A 143 -9.27 4.77 8.20
C GLN A 143 -9.73 3.42 8.72
N ALA A 144 -10.36 2.59 7.89
CA ALA A 144 -10.77 1.24 8.27
C ALA A 144 -9.57 0.33 8.56
N ALA A 145 -8.46 0.50 7.82
CA ALA A 145 -7.24 -0.30 8.01
C ALA A 145 -6.40 0.15 9.22
N TYR A 146 -6.29 1.46 9.45
CA TYR A 146 -5.33 2.02 10.41
C TYR A 146 -5.94 2.76 11.60
N GLY A 147 -7.26 2.98 11.60
CA GLY A 147 -7.98 3.66 12.68
C GLY A 147 -7.89 5.18 12.68
N TYR A 148 -7.29 5.81 11.66
CA TYR A 148 -7.24 7.27 11.52
C TYR A 148 -7.32 7.71 10.07
N GLN A 149 -7.83 8.91 9.81
CA GLN A 149 -7.90 9.49 8.47
C GLN A 149 -6.60 10.25 8.16
N PRO A 150 -5.94 10.00 7.02
CA PRO A 150 -4.79 10.79 6.63
C PRO A 150 -5.26 12.18 6.15
N PRO A 151 -4.48 13.25 6.35
CA PRO A 151 -4.84 14.57 5.87
C PRO A 151 -5.02 14.55 4.35
N LEU A 152 -6.23 14.86 3.89
CA LEU A 152 -6.60 14.78 2.47
C LEU A 152 -5.81 15.79 1.63
N PHE A 153 -5.65 17.02 2.14
CA PHE A 153 -4.82 18.10 1.58
C PHE A 153 -4.39 19.07 2.70
N PRO A 154 -3.29 19.85 2.53
CA PRO A 154 -2.84 20.83 3.53
C PRO A 154 -3.90 21.87 3.93
N HIS A 155 -4.78 22.28 3.01
CA HIS A 155 -5.85 23.24 3.27
C HIS A 155 -7.06 22.65 4.01
N GLN A 156 -7.16 21.32 4.13
CA GLN A 156 -8.24 20.61 4.85
C GLN A 156 -7.81 20.15 6.25
N GLU A 157 -6.58 20.42 6.69
CA GLU A 157 -6.07 20.05 8.02
C GLU A 157 -6.81 20.74 9.18
N GLN A 158 -7.46 21.90 8.96
CA GLN A 158 -8.10 22.67 10.04
C GLN A 158 -9.31 21.97 10.68
N LEU A 159 -9.93 20.98 10.03
CA LEU A 159 -11.11 20.28 10.55
C LEU A 159 -10.80 18.97 11.30
N ALA A 160 -9.55 18.49 11.26
CA ALA A 160 -9.14 17.21 11.89
C ALA A 160 -8.51 17.38 13.29
N ALA A 161 -8.94 18.40 14.04
CA ALA A 161 -8.38 18.80 15.32
C ALA A 161 -9.14 18.22 16.53
N SER A 162 -9.14 16.89 16.67
CA SER A 162 -9.27 16.17 17.95
C SER A 162 -9.11 14.67 17.65
N SER A 163 -8.40 13.82 18.39
CA SER A 163 -7.67 13.90 19.65
C SER A 163 -6.97 12.54 19.84
N GLY A 164 -5.76 12.50 20.40
CA GLY A 164 -5.11 11.26 20.83
C GLY A 164 -3.79 10.94 20.10
N PRO A 165 -3.12 9.82 20.42
CA PRO A 165 -1.77 9.44 19.94
C PRO A 165 -1.54 9.54 18.41
N ALA A 166 -2.60 9.66 17.62
CA ALA A 166 -2.61 9.99 16.20
C ALA A 166 -2.07 11.41 15.86
N ALA A 167 -2.09 12.36 16.80
CA ALA A 167 -1.33 13.61 16.68
C ALA A 167 0.20 13.39 16.77
N PHE A 168 0.65 12.23 17.26
CA PHE A 168 2.06 11.87 17.44
C PHE A 168 2.76 11.42 16.15
N LEU A 169 2.04 11.02 15.09
CA LEU A 169 2.59 10.83 13.74
C LEU A 169 2.64 12.12 12.89
N ARG A 170 1.81 13.12 13.19
CA ARG A 170 1.90 14.51 12.68
C ARG A 170 3.30 15.13 12.91
N ARG A 171 4.09 14.51 13.79
CA ARG A 171 5.42 14.88 14.29
C ARG A 171 6.57 14.06 13.68
N CYS A 172 6.35 12.85 13.17
CA CYS A 172 7.41 11.98 12.64
C CYS A 172 7.89 12.35 11.22
N ARG A 173 7.11 13.09 10.42
CA ARG A 173 7.43 13.33 8.99
C ARG A 173 7.73 14.77 8.61
N ARG A 174 7.42 15.74 9.48
CA ARG A 174 8.14 17.02 9.46
C ARG A 174 9.66 16.80 9.58
N THR A 175 10.08 15.69 10.21
CA THR A 175 11.45 15.18 10.43
C THR A 175 12.17 14.65 9.18
N TRP A 176 11.47 14.10 8.18
CA TRP A 176 12.14 13.53 7.00
C TRP A 176 12.44 14.59 5.92
N SER A 177 11.62 15.63 5.85
CA SER A 177 11.67 16.64 4.77
C SER A 177 12.52 17.87 5.09
N ARG A 178 13.13 17.95 6.29
CA ARG A 178 14.10 19.00 6.63
C ARG A 178 15.56 18.53 6.60
N GLU A 179 15.86 17.23 6.49
CA GLU A 179 17.23 16.67 6.59
C GLU A 179 17.64 15.72 5.44
N GLY A 180 17.42 16.12 4.18
CA GLY A 180 18.13 15.56 3.02
C GLY A 180 18.99 16.66 2.36
N PRO A 181 20.17 16.34 1.82
CA PRO A 181 21.49 16.81 2.25
C PRO A 181 21.89 18.27 1.93
N GLU A 182 20.94 19.19 1.73
CA GLU A 182 21.25 20.54 1.23
C GLU A 182 21.15 21.69 2.24
N SER A 183 20.84 21.47 3.52
CA SER A 183 20.65 22.57 4.47
C SER A 183 21.58 22.54 5.69
N CYS A 184 22.89 22.57 5.44
CA CYS A 184 23.85 23.06 6.43
C CYS A 184 23.73 24.59 6.59
N ASN A 185 23.12 25.05 7.68
CA ASN A 185 23.72 26.14 8.47
C ASN A 185 23.16 26.18 9.91
N PRO A 186 24.02 26.28 10.95
CA PRO A 186 23.62 26.07 12.34
C PRO A 186 23.34 27.39 13.06
N ALA A 187 22.09 27.64 13.38
CA ALA A 187 21.62 28.59 14.40
C ALA A 187 20.14 28.25 14.60
N THR A 188 19.64 27.77 15.73
CA THR A 188 19.83 28.28 17.08
C THR A 188 19.20 27.28 18.07
N SER A 189 19.96 26.96 19.13
CA SER A 189 19.56 26.63 20.51
C SER A 189 18.26 25.85 20.80
N VAL A 190 18.45 24.63 21.30
CA VAL A 190 17.48 23.80 22.03
C VAL A 190 17.38 24.24 23.50
N PRO A 191 16.19 24.21 24.12
CA PRO A 191 16.09 23.89 25.54
C PRO A 191 15.44 22.52 25.78
N THR A 192 16.06 21.81 26.72
CA THR A 192 15.84 20.45 27.24
C THR A 192 14.43 20.12 27.73
N PRO A 193 13.94 18.86 27.60
CA PRO A 193 12.68 18.42 28.17
C PRO A 193 12.87 17.81 29.57
N SER A 194 11.83 17.93 30.42
CA SER A 194 11.67 17.19 31.68
C SER A 194 10.22 16.68 31.80
N PRO A 195 9.95 15.66 32.64
CA PRO A 195 9.44 14.37 32.16
C PRO A 195 7.99 14.10 32.58
N ARG A 196 7.29 13.29 31.78
CA ARG A 196 6.39 12.19 32.22
C ARG A 196 5.50 11.73 31.07
N SER A 197 5.78 10.55 30.53
CA SER A 197 4.85 9.42 30.43
C SER A 197 5.46 8.38 29.49
N SER A 198 6.01 7.36 30.13
CA SER A 198 6.59 6.16 29.53
C SER A 198 5.54 5.37 28.77
N ILE A 199 5.84 4.95 27.53
CA ILE A 199 5.52 3.62 27.00
C ILE A 199 6.76 3.19 26.20
N LEU A 200 7.51 2.27 26.82
CA LEU A 200 8.62 1.53 26.25
C LEU A 200 8.08 0.37 25.43
N TRP A 201 8.57 0.20 24.21
CA TRP A 201 8.76 -1.11 23.63
C TRP A 201 10.18 -1.19 23.06
N LEU A 202 11.10 -1.57 23.94
CA LEU A 202 12.36 -2.22 23.58
C LEU A 202 12.02 -3.63 23.10
N TRP A 203 12.42 -4.01 21.89
CA TRP A 203 12.78 -5.40 21.61
C TRP A 203 14.16 -5.44 20.96
N SER A 204 15.02 -6.15 21.68
CA SER A 204 16.43 -6.40 21.44
C SER A 204 16.64 -7.12 20.11
N TRP A 205 17.68 -6.70 19.39
CA TRP A 205 18.38 -7.59 18.47
C TRP A 205 19.00 -8.73 19.27
N ASN A 206 18.57 -9.96 19.01
CA ASN A 206 19.42 -11.15 19.05
C ASN A 206 18.60 -12.33 18.53
N CYS A 207 18.98 -12.81 17.35
CA CYS A 207 18.91 -14.20 16.90
C CYS A 207 19.15 -14.19 15.39
N LEU A 208 20.40 -14.49 15.01
CA LEU A 208 20.81 -15.38 13.91
C LEU A 208 22.26 -15.09 13.53
N ALA A 209 23.16 -15.72 14.27
CA ALA A 209 24.45 -16.19 13.76
C ALA A 209 24.62 -17.63 14.26
N PRO A 210 25.15 -18.51 13.42
CA PRO A 210 26.32 -19.29 13.80
C PRO A 210 27.59 -18.59 13.33
#